data_AF-A0A6B9C7C6-F1
#
_entry.id   AF-A0A6B9C7C6-F1
#
_cell.length_a   1.000
_cell.length_b   1.000
_cell.length_c   1.000
_cell.angle_alpha   90.00
_cell.angle_beta   90.00
_cell.angle_gamma   90.00
#
_symmetry.space_group_name_H-M   'P 1'
#
loop_
_entity.id
_entity.type
_entity.pdbx_description
1 polymer ?
#
loop_
_entity_poly.entity_id
_entity_poly.type
_entity_poly.pdbx_seq_one_letter_code
_entity_poly.pdbx_strand_id
1 'polypeptide(L)'
;MKVRIEEPELDNAFNISLLRDDMDQIWHIMNSDEKSVHNAMDPTLIQREKERAIRSQLNSANGMTAEIHDQFYRDHKLLITLFQTLAVMPITRSAPGRITFSWNSSATYYAIVFYIFTTCLVLVVGYERVQILLTTRKFDEYIYAVVFIIFLIPHFWIPFVGWGVANHVAVYKTMWGAFQVRYYRVTGRSLQFPMLKILIVIISTGCLLCAVLFLLSLNLLLEGFALWHTSAYYHIVTMINMNCALWYINCRAIKEASRSLAKSFKEDIKIKCDAALVSQYRYLWLNLSELLQTLGNAYARTYSTYCLFMFVNITIATYGALSEIVDHGFKLSFKEIGLLVDAGYCALLLFIFCDCSHKATLEVAQGVQDTLLTINLLSIDQQTQKEIDLFIQAIEMNPAVVSLKGYANVNRELLSSSVTTIAIYLIVLLQFKISLISQRELSHTNVVPTTTVNPLPITA
;
A
#
# COMPACT_ATOMS: atom_id res chain seq x y z
N MET A 1 -10.38 36.59 17.02
CA MET A 1 -11.13 36.30 15.78
C MET A 1 -10.55 35.01 15.20
N LYS A 2 -11.12 33.85 15.55
CA LYS A 2 -10.68 32.53 15.06
C LYS A 2 -11.27 32.36 13.66
N VAL A 3 -10.49 32.64 12.63
CA VAL A 3 -10.86 32.36 11.24
C VAL A 3 -10.98 30.85 11.12
N ARG A 4 -12.23 30.35 11.02
CA ARG A 4 -12.53 28.98 10.63
C ARG A 4 -12.15 28.90 9.17
N ILE A 5 -10.97 28.34 8.89
CA ILE A 5 -10.57 28.01 7.52
C ILE A 5 -11.49 26.86 7.12
N GLU A 6 -12.55 27.19 6.37
CA GLU A 6 -13.31 26.20 5.61
C GLU A 6 -12.34 25.66 4.56
N GLU A 7 -11.92 24.39 4.70
CA GLU A 7 -11.09 23.72 3.70
C GLU A 7 -12.03 23.13 2.64
N PRO A 8 -12.20 23.77 1.47
CA PRO A 8 -13.17 23.36 0.47
C PRO A 8 -12.89 21.95 -0.07
N GLU A 9 -11.66 21.45 -0.01
CA GLU A 9 -11.31 20.08 -0.41
C GLU A 9 -11.83 19.02 0.57
N LEU A 10 -11.85 19.31 1.87
CA LEU A 10 -12.37 18.39 2.88
C LEU A 10 -13.90 18.37 2.83
N ASP A 11 -14.53 19.54 2.75
CA ASP A 11 -15.98 19.63 2.61
C ASP A 11 -16.44 19.08 1.25
N ASN A 12 -15.67 19.27 0.17
CA ASN A 12 -15.89 18.56 -1.09
C ASN A 12 -15.67 17.06 -0.97
N ALA A 13 -14.66 16.55 -0.26
CA ALA A 13 -14.50 15.10 -0.06
C ALA A 13 -15.65 14.50 0.76
N PHE A 14 -16.17 15.23 1.75
CA PHE A 14 -17.36 14.84 2.50
C PHE A 14 -18.65 14.93 1.66
N ASN A 15 -18.76 15.91 0.76
CA ASN A 15 -19.89 16.08 -0.16
C ASN A 15 -19.82 15.12 -1.37
N ILE A 16 -18.61 14.72 -1.81
CA ILE A 16 -18.33 13.76 -2.89
C ILE A 16 -18.46 12.33 -2.36
N SER A 17 -18.20 12.07 -1.06
CA SER A 17 -18.66 10.84 -0.42
C SER A 17 -20.18 10.83 -0.54
N LEU A 18 -20.65 9.94 -1.41
CA LEU A 18 -21.74 10.14 -2.40
C LEU A 18 -23.15 10.40 -1.83
N LEU A 19 -23.28 10.73 -0.55
CA LEU A 19 -24.41 10.32 0.23
C LEU A 19 -24.63 11.19 1.49
N ARG A 20 -24.68 12.51 1.31
CA ARG A 20 -25.12 13.43 2.37
C ARG A 20 -26.65 13.54 2.44
N ASP A 21 -27.31 13.52 1.29
CA ASP A 21 -28.75 13.81 1.19
C ASP A 21 -29.63 12.54 1.11
N ASP A 22 -29.05 11.39 0.74
CA ASP A 22 -29.83 10.16 0.49
C ASP A 22 -30.29 9.44 1.76
N MET A 23 -29.58 9.57 2.89
CA MET A 23 -30.05 8.95 4.16
C MET A 23 -31.23 9.71 4.79
N ASP A 24 -31.29 11.03 4.59
CA ASP A 24 -32.45 11.82 5.01
C ASP A 24 -33.67 11.51 4.12
N GLN A 25 -33.46 11.25 2.81
CA GLN A 25 -34.50 10.70 1.94
C GLN A 25 -34.96 9.30 2.36
N ILE A 26 -34.04 8.40 2.71
CA ILE A 26 -34.38 7.06 3.24
C ILE A 26 -35.17 7.18 4.55
N TRP A 27 -34.82 8.13 5.43
CA TRP A 27 -35.57 8.39 6.65
C TRP A 27 -37.00 8.89 6.37
N HIS A 28 -37.17 9.76 5.37
CA HIS A 28 -38.48 10.19 4.92
C HIS A 28 -39.32 9.04 4.35
N ILE A 29 -38.70 8.11 3.61
CA ILE A 29 -39.35 6.88 3.12
C ILE A 29 -39.77 5.97 4.28
N MET A 30 -38.91 5.81 5.30
CA MET A 30 -39.25 5.03 6.50
C MET A 30 -40.44 5.61 7.26
N ASN A 31 -40.53 6.94 7.40
CA ASN A 31 -41.65 7.60 8.06
C ASN A 31 -42.96 7.54 7.25
N SER A 32 -42.90 7.40 5.93
CA SER A 32 -44.09 7.16 5.12
C SER A 32 -44.60 5.73 5.26
N ASP A 33 -43.70 4.74 5.39
CA ASP A 33 -44.06 3.33 5.59
C ASP A 33 -44.51 3.04 7.04
N GLU A 34 -43.99 3.75 8.04
CA GLU A 34 -44.37 3.64 9.46
C GLU A 34 -45.86 3.95 9.68
N LYS A 35 -46.47 4.79 8.83
CA LYS A 35 -47.92 5.07 8.88
C LYS A 35 -48.79 3.93 8.34
N SER A 36 -48.23 2.93 7.67
CA SER A 36 -48.99 1.83 7.03
C SER A 36 -48.93 0.50 7.80
N VAL A 37 -48.02 0.34 8.76
CA VAL A 37 -47.75 -0.95 9.43
C VAL A 37 -47.95 -0.84 10.94
N HIS A 38 -49.18 -0.57 11.37
CA HIS A 38 -49.52 -0.54 12.81
C HIS A 38 -50.26 -1.77 13.33
N ASN A 39 -50.32 -2.88 12.58
CA ASN A 39 -50.95 -4.11 13.04
C ASN A 39 -49.96 -5.29 13.06
N ALA A 40 -49.78 -5.88 14.26
CA ALA A 40 -49.12 -7.16 14.55
C ALA A 40 -47.59 -7.25 14.40
N MET A 41 -46.83 -6.25 14.83
CA MET A 41 -45.36 -6.32 14.85
C MET A 41 -44.81 -6.72 16.24
N ASP A 42 -43.86 -7.66 16.26
CA ASP A 42 -43.18 -8.14 17.48
C ASP A 42 -42.57 -6.95 18.25
N PRO A 43 -42.82 -6.81 19.58
CA PRO A 43 -42.29 -5.71 20.38
C PRO A 43 -40.77 -5.58 20.33
N THR A 44 -40.04 -6.68 20.07
CA THR A 44 -38.58 -6.66 19.91
C THR A 44 -38.13 -6.00 18.60
N LEU A 45 -38.92 -6.10 17.53
CA LEU A 45 -38.67 -5.44 16.25
C LEU A 45 -38.94 -3.94 16.35
N ILE A 46 -40.04 -3.55 17.01
CA ILE A 46 -40.38 -2.15 17.26
C ILE A 46 -39.26 -1.45 18.06
N GLN A 47 -38.73 -2.11 19.09
CA GLN A 47 -37.62 -1.56 19.88
C GLN A 47 -36.36 -1.37 19.04
N ARG A 48 -36.02 -2.33 18.17
CA ARG A 48 -34.88 -2.22 17.25
C ARG A 48 -35.05 -1.10 16.22
N GLU A 49 -36.25 -0.90 15.72
CA GLU A 49 -36.55 0.18 14.77
C GLU A 49 -36.45 1.55 15.44
N LYS A 50 -36.95 1.69 16.67
CA LYS A 50 -36.73 2.90 17.50
C LYS A 50 -35.25 3.18 17.74
N GLU A 51 -34.48 2.15 18.10
CA GLU A 51 -33.03 2.28 18.29
C GLU A 51 -32.30 2.64 16.99
N ARG A 52 -32.74 2.11 15.83
CA ARG A 52 -32.22 2.52 14.52
C ARG A 52 -32.55 3.98 14.21
N ALA A 53 -33.77 4.43 14.49
CA ALA A 53 -34.20 5.80 14.27
C ALA A 53 -33.46 6.81 15.16
N ILE A 54 -33.13 6.44 16.41
CA ILE A 54 -32.27 7.27 17.27
C ILE A 54 -30.85 7.34 16.70
N ARG A 55 -30.31 6.20 16.25
CA ARG A 55 -28.95 6.16 15.68
C ARG A 55 -28.84 6.88 14.35
N SER A 56 -29.88 6.89 13.51
CA SER A 56 -29.86 7.57 12.21
C SER A 56 -29.65 9.08 12.35
N GLN A 57 -30.05 9.69 13.48
CA GLN A 57 -29.85 11.10 13.80
C GLN A 57 -28.40 11.51 14.09
N LEU A 58 -27.49 10.54 14.29
CA LEU A 58 -26.08 10.84 14.50
C LEU A 58 -25.53 11.53 13.23
N ASN A 59 -24.67 12.54 13.38
CA ASN A 59 -24.04 13.20 12.23
C ASN A 59 -22.61 12.69 12.03
N SER A 60 -22.27 12.23 10.83
CA SER A 60 -20.96 11.63 10.47
C SER A 60 -19.95 12.70 10.06
N ALA A 61 -20.41 13.89 9.71
CA ALA A 61 -19.57 15.05 9.46
C ALA A 61 -19.21 15.80 10.75
N ASN A 62 -19.94 15.53 11.85
CA ASN A 62 -19.62 16.07 13.17
C ASN A 62 -18.40 15.33 13.75
N GLY A 63 -17.28 16.05 13.86
CA GLY A 63 -16.02 15.51 14.36
C GLY A 63 -16.11 14.90 15.77
N MET A 64 -16.98 15.43 16.64
CA MET A 64 -17.17 14.88 17.99
C MET A 64 -17.85 13.52 17.97
N THR A 65 -18.85 13.33 17.10
CA THR A 65 -19.52 12.04 16.92
C THR A 65 -18.57 11.03 16.29
N ALA A 66 -17.78 11.47 15.30
CA ALA A 66 -16.75 10.64 14.69
C ALA A 66 -15.70 10.17 15.72
N GLU A 67 -15.20 11.08 16.57
CA GLU A 67 -14.20 10.78 17.61
C GLU A 67 -14.59 9.63 18.55
N ILE A 68 -15.86 9.55 18.92
CA ILE A 68 -16.38 8.53 19.83
C ILE A 68 -16.22 7.13 19.21
N HIS A 69 -16.46 7.02 17.90
CA HIS A 69 -16.45 5.77 17.15
C HIS A 69 -15.15 5.53 16.37
N ASP A 70 -14.19 6.47 16.38
CA ASP A 70 -12.93 6.43 15.63
C ASP A 70 -11.90 5.47 16.26
N GLN A 71 -12.23 4.17 16.25
CA GLN A 71 -11.33 3.12 16.70
C GLN A 71 -10.13 2.96 15.76
N PHE A 72 -10.33 3.23 14.46
CA PHE A 72 -9.26 3.12 13.46
C PHE A 72 -8.09 4.06 13.78
N TYR A 73 -8.37 5.32 14.11
CA TYR A 73 -7.33 6.27 14.54
C TYR A 73 -6.64 5.83 15.83
N ARG A 74 -7.40 5.35 16.82
CA ARG A 74 -6.85 4.93 18.12
C ARG A 74 -5.82 3.81 17.94
N ASP A 75 -6.11 2.85 17.06
CA ASP A 75 -5.19 1.75 16.74
C ASP A 75 -4.01 2.23 15.87
N HIS A 76 -4.23 3.18 14.95
CA HIS A 76 -3.20 3.75 14.07
C HIS A 76 -2.31 4.82 14.69
N LYS A 77 -2.63 5.32 15.88
CA LYS A 77 -1.92 6.44 16.51
C LYS A 77 -0.41 6.20 16.60
N LEU A 78 -0.01 4.98 16.95
CA LEU A 78 1.41 4.59 17.03
C LEU A 78 2.09 4.73 15.67
N LEU A 79 1.47 4.18 14.62
CA LEU A 79 2.01 4.23 13.26
C LEU A 79 2.13 5.69 12.78
N ILE A 80 1.11 6.51 12.98
CA ILE A 80 1.15 7.94 12.60
C ILE A 80 2.30 8.66 13.31
N THR A 81 2.46 8.43 14.62
CA THR A 81 3.56 9.01 15.40
C THR A 81 4.92 8.58 14.84
N LEU A 82 5.05 7.31 14.44
CA LEU A 82 6.28 6.76 13.89
C LEU A 82 6.62 7.42 12.54
N PHE A 83 5.63 7.61 11.66
CA PHE A 83 5.81 8.34 10.39
C PHE A 83 6.16 9.82 10.59
N GLN A 84 5.67 10.46 11.65
CA GLN A 84 6.09 11.81 12.03
C GLN A 84 7.54 11.82 12.51
N THR A 85 7.94 10.88 13.39
CA THR A 85 9.32 10.81 13.90
C THR A 85 10.35 10.55 12.81
N LEU A 86 9.99 9.74 11.80
CA LEU A 86 10.83 9.48 10.63
C LEU A 86 10.80 10.61 9.59
N ALA A 87 10.05 11.71 9.83
CA ALA A 87 9.87 12.84 8.92
C ALA A 87 9.24 12.50 7.55
N VAL A 88 8.62 11.32 7.43
CA VAL A 88 8.06 10.82 6.16
C VAL A 88 6.69 11.47 5.89
N MET A 89 5.87 11.67 6.92
CA MET A 89 4.51 12.19 6.75
C MET A 89 4.06 13.09 7.93
N PRO A 90 4.11 14.42 7.77
CA PRO A 90 3.77 15.38 8.83
C PRO A 90 2.26 15.67 8.93
N ILE A 91 1.44 14.64 9.10
CA ILE A 91 -0.01 14.80 9.34
C ILE A 91 -0.30 15.02 10.82
N THR A 92 -1.25 15.88 11.19
CA THR A 92 -1.59 16.14 12.60
C THR A 92 -3.09 16.07 12.82
N ARG A 93 -3.50 15.85 14.08
CA ARG A 93 -4.92 15.91 14.44
C ARG A 93 -5.26 17.33 14.86
N SER A 94 -6.02 18.05 14.04
CA SER A 94 -6.39 19.46 14.29
C SER A 94 -7.66 19.61 15.11
N ALA A 95 -8.60 18.66 14.97
CA ALA A 95 -9.85 18.64 15.71
C ALA A 95 -10.28 17.19 16.00
N PRO A 96 -11.18 16.96 16.97
CA PRO A 96 -11.78 15.65 17.19
C PRO A 96 -12.33 15.06 15.89
N GLY A 97 -11.97 13.82 15.59
CA GLY A 97 -12.35 13.12 14.37
C GLY A 97 -11.80 13.68 13.04
N ARG A 98 -10.89 14.67 13.05
CA ARG A 98 -10.30 15.25 11.82
C ARG A 98 -8.78 15.26 11.85
N ILE A 99 -8.18 14.66 10.82
CA ILE A 99 -6.74 14.72 10.55
C ILE A 99 -6.53 15.71 9.42
N THR A 100 -5.59 16.62 9.59
CA THR A 100 -5.25 17.64 8.58
C THR A 100 -3.75 17.73 8.41
N PHE A 101 -3.35 18.21 7.23
CA PHE A 101 -1.98 18.56 6.91
C PHE A 101 -1.87 20.08 6.76
N SER A 102 -0.86 20.68 7.38
CA SER A 102 -0.57 22.10 7.21
C SER A 102 0.94 22.32 7.10
N TRP A 103 1.34 23.12 6.12
CA TRP A 103 2.74 23.53 5.93
C TRP A 103 3.30 24.30 7.12
N ASN A 104 2.44 25.01 7.87
CA ASN A 104 2.82 25.81 9.03
C ASN A 104 2.73 25.03 10.37
N SER A 105 2.59 23.70 10.32
CA SER A 105 2.54 22.89 11.54
C SER A 105 3.93 22.62 12.12
N SER A 106 4.01 22.40 13.43
CA SER A 106 5.25 22.01 14.11
C SER A 106 5.82 20.69 13.58
N ALA A 107 4.95 19.76 13.17
CA ALA A 107 5.34 18.49 12.55
C ALA A 107 6.03 18.70 11.20
N THR A 108 5.53 19.62 10.37
CA THR A 108 6.16 19.95 9.08
C THR A 108 7.51 20.63 9.28
N TYR A 109 7.61 21.53 10.27
CA TYR A 109 8.89 22.18 10.60
C TYR A 109 9.95 21.17 11.05
N TYR A 110 9.57 20.25 11.95
CA TYR A 110 10.43 19.13 12.34
C TYR A 110 10.85 18.28 11.13
N ALA A 111 9.90 17.94 10.25
CA ALA A 111 10.18 17.14 9.08
C ALA A 111 11.17 17.81 8.12
N ILE A 112 11.06 19.13 7.92
CA ILE A 112 12.00 19.91 7.09
C ILE A 112 13.40 19.90 7.70
N VAL A 113 13.53 20.20 9.01
CA VAL A 113 14.84 20.22 9.68
C VAL A 113 15.51 18.84 9.65
N PHE A 114 14.74 17.79 9.96
CA PHE A 114 15.23 16.42 9.91
C PHE A 114 15.63 16.00 8.48
N TYR A 115 14.84 16.40 7.47
CA TYR A 115 15.14 16.14 6.07
C TYR A 115 16.41 16.83 5.61
N ILE A 116 16.66 18.08 6.02
CA ILE A 116 17.91 18.79 5.69
C ILE A 116 19.11 18.05 6.28
N PHE A 117 19.03 17.68 7.57
CA PHE A 117 20.11 16.94 8.24
C PHE A 117 20.40 15.60 7.56
N THR A 118 19.36 14.80 7.31
CA THR A 118 19.49 13.50 6.62
C THR A 118 19.96 13.65 5.17
N THR A 119 19.55 14.70 4.47
CA THR A 119 20.03 15.00 3.12
C THR A 119 21.52 15.31 3.10
N CYS A 120 22.03 16.10 4.05
CA CYS A 120 23.48 16.33 4.17
C CYS A 120 24.24 15.01 4.34
N LEU A 121 23.73 14.12 5.20
CA LEU A 121 24.33 12.81 5.44
C LEU A 121 24.29 11.94 4.17
N VAL A 122 23.15 11.87 3.48
CA VAL A 122 22.97 11.14 2.21
C VAL A 122 23.88 11.68 1.11
N LEU A 123 24.10 13.00 1.03
CA LEU A 123 25.00 13.61 0.05
C LEU A 123 26.47 13.28 0.32
N VAL A 124 26.90 13.28 1.59
CA VAL A 124 28.27 12.88 1.97
C VAL A 124 28.52 11.42 1.58
N VAL A 125 27.62 10.51 1.98
CA VAL A 125 27.71 9.09 1.62
C VAL A 125 27.62 8.90 0.10
N GLY A 126 26.73 9.62 -0.57
CA GLY A 126 26.57 9.58 -2.02
C GLY A 126 27.84 10.02 -2.75
N TYR A 127 28.51 11.08 -2.29
CA TYR A 127 29.78 11.53 -2.87
C TYR A 127 30.86 10.45 -2.77
N GLU A 128 31.03 9.84 -1.60
CA GLU A 128 32.00 8.76 -1.39
C GLU A 128 31.68 7.54 -2.29
N ARG A 129 30.40 7.19 -2.45
CA ARG A 129 29.98 6.10 -3.34
C ARG A 129 30.21 6.40 -4.82
N VAL A 130 29.98 7.63 -5.25
CA VAL A 130 30.29 8.07 -6.63
C VAL A 130 31.80 8.05 -6.89
N GLN A 131 32.62 8.48 -5.93
CA GLN A 131 34.08 8.40 -6.06
C GLN A 131 34.55 6.95 -6.21
N ILE A 132 34.02 6.02 -5.40
CA ILE A 132 34.29 4.59 -5.55
C ILE A 132 33.89 4.12 -6.96
N LEU A 133 32.69 4.44 -7.42
CA LEU A 133 32.19 4.09 -8.75
C LEU A 133 33.13 4.55 -9.88
N LEU A 134 33.68 5.76 -9.80
CA LEU A 134 34.58 6.33 -10.81
C LEU A 134 35.97 5.65 -10.82
N THR A 135 36.40 5.09 -9.69
CA THR A 135 37.71 4.42 -9.58
C THR A 135 37.66 2.93 -9.93
N THR A 136 36.48 2.31 -9.88
CA THR A 136 36.28 0.88 -10.14
C THR A 136 36.37 0.56 -11.64
N ARG A 137 37.28 -0.36 -12.01
CA ARG A 137 37.45 -0.82 -13.40
C ARG A 137 36.86 -2.20 -13.70
N LYS A 138 36.53 -2.98 -12.66
CA LYS A 138 35.90 -4.29 -12.83
C LYS A 138 34.39 -4.12 -12.98
N PHE A 139 33.83 -4.77 -13.99
CA PHE A 139 32.40 -4.71 -14.32
C PHE A 139 31.51 -5.16 -13.15
N ASP A 140 31.96 -6.18 -12.44
CA ASP A 140 31.27 -6.75 -11.29
C ASP A 140 31.14 -5.75 -10.13
N GLU A 141 32.27 -5.22 -9.67
CA GLU A 141 32.35 -4.18 -8.64
C GLU A 141 31.56 -2.91 -9.03
N TYR A 142 31.40 -2.64 -10.33
CA TYR A 142 30.59 -1.54 -10.84
C TYR A 142 29.09 -1.75 -10.60
N ILE A 143 28.55 -2.96 -10.82
CA ILE A 143 27.13 -3.26 -10.56
C ILE A 143 26.79 -3.04 -9.08
N TYR A 144 27.66 -3.51 -8.17
CA TYR A 144 27.47 -3.31 -6.73
C TYR A 144 27.42 -1.83 -6.35
N ALA A 145 28.34 -1.03 -6.89
CA ALA A 145 28.37 0.41 -6.65
C ALA A 145 27.11 1.13 -7.19
N VAL A 146 26.56 0.68 -8.32
CA VAL A 146 25.30 1.21 -8.88
C VAL A 146 24.11 0.91 -7.97
N VAL A 147 23.97 -0.31 -7.46
CA VAL A 147 22.87 -0.68 -6.54
C VAL A 147 22.87 0.24 -5.31
N PHE A 148 24.04 0.48 -4.70
CA PHE A 148 24.15 1.37 -3.54
C PHE A 148 23.75 2.82 -3.81
N ILE A 149 23.98 3.32 -5.02
CA ILE A 149 23.54 4.66 -5.42
C ILE A 149 22.03 4.68 -5.63
N ILE A 150 21.47 3.64 -6.26
CA ILE A 150 20.02 3.52 -6.46
C ILE A 150 19.28 3.51 -5.13
N PHE A 151 19.81 2.83 -4.12
CA PHE A 151 19.23 2.82 -2.77
C PHE A 151 19.23 4.20 -2.07
N LEU A 152 20.02 5.18 -2.52
CA LEU A 152 19.97 6.55 -1.99
C LEU A 152 18.83 7.38 -2.63
N ILE A 153 18.37 7.01 -3.83
CA ILE A 153 17.37 7.78 -4.60
C ILE A 153 16.05 7.99 -3.82
N PRO A 154 15.47 6.98 -3.14
CA PRO A 154 14.18 7.15 -2.44
C PRO A 154 14.17 8.28 -1.40
N HIS A 155 15.34 8.62 -0.83
CA HIS A 155 15.46 9.76 0.08
C HIS A 155 15.00 11.07 -0.57
N PHE A 156 15.40 11.29 -1.82
CA PHE A 156 15.05 12.52 -2.56
C PHE A 156 13.58 12.58 -2.98
N TRP A 157 12.87 11.46 -2.95
CA TRP A 157 11.44 11.42 -3.28
C TRP A 157 10.55 11.85 -2.12
N ILE A 158 11.04 11.83 -0.86
CA ILE A 158 10.24 12.11 0.34
C ILE A 158 9.39 13.39 0.23
N PRO A 159 9.93 14.56 -0.19
CA PRO A 159 9.12 15.77 -0.28
C PRO A 159 7.99 15.64 -1.31
N PHE A 160 8.23 14.91 -2.40
CA PHE A 160 7.28 14.77 -3.50
C PHE A 160 6.21 13.70 -3.26
N VAL A 161 6.62 12.55 -2.73
CA VAL A 161 5.77 11.36 -2.57
C VAL A 161 5.22 11.21 -1.15
N GLY A 162 5.87 11.79 -0.14
CA GLY A 162 5.40 11.83 1.24
C GLY A 162 4.62 13.11 1.51
N TRP A 163 5.30 14.26 1.53
CA TRP A 163 4.69 15.54 1.92
C TRP A 163 3.69 16.04 0.88
N GLY A 164 4.03 15.93 -0.41
CA GLY A 164 3.15 16.30 -1.52
C GLY A 164 1.86 15.48 -1.63
N VAL A 165 1.70 14.44 -0.82
CA VAL A 165 0.54 13.54 -0.78
C VAL A 165 -0.17 13.59 0.58
N ALA A 166 0.43 14.25 1.58
CA ALA A 166 -0.04 14.26 2.97
C ALA A 166 -1.49 14.77 3.13
N ASN A 167 -1.92 15.74 2.32
CA ASN A 167 -3.30 16.23 2.33
C ASN A 167 -4.30 15.10 1.94
N HIS A 168 -4.08 14.42 0.81
CA HIS A 168 -4.93 13.31 0.40
C HIS A 168 -4.97 12.18 1.42
N VAL A 169 -3.84 11.90 2.09
CA VAL A 169 -3.79 10.92 3.17
C VAL A 169 -4.58 11.37 4.39
N ALA A 170 -4.51 12.65 4.76
CA ALA A 170 -5.27 13.21 5.85
C ALA A 170 -6.79 13.13 5.61
N VAL A 171 -7.24 13.40 4.38
CA VAL A 171 -8.62 13.20 3.93
C VAL A 171 -9.02 11.73 4.05
N TYR A 172 -8.24 10.81 3.49
CA TYR A 172 -8.49 9.36 3.58
C TYR A 172 -8.62 8.89 5.04
N LYS A 173 -7.70 9.32 5.92
CA LYS A 173 -7.76 8.96 7.35
C LYS A 173 -8.98 9.56 8.05
N THR A 174 -9.44 10.73 7.64
CA THR A 174 -10.64 11.38 8.19
C THR A 174 -11.93 10.67 7.73
N MET A 175 -11.98 10.16 6.50
CA MET A 175 -13.13 9.40 5.98
C MET A 175 -13.43 8.12 6.78
N TRP A 176 -12.42 7.51 7.41
CA TRP A 176 -12.62 6.37 8.31
C TRP A 176 -13.53 6.69 9.49
N GLY A 177 -13.37 7.85 10.12
CA GLY A 177 -14.23 8.26 11.24
C GLY A 177 -15.70 8.38 10.80
N ALA A 178 -15.94 8.95 9.62
CA ALA A 178 -17.28 9.07 9.03
C ALA A 178 -17.90 7.70 8.72
N PHE A 179 -17.10 6.79 8.15
CA PHE A 179 -17.52 5.42 7.86
C PHE A 179 -17.86 4.65 9.14
N GLN A 180 -17.06 4.76 10.21
CA GLN A 180 -17.33 4.06 11.47
C GLN A 180 -18.65 4.54 12.12
N VAL A 181 -18.98 5.83 11.98
CA VAL A 181 -20.29 6.35 12.39
C VAL A 181 -21.40 5.76 11.52
N ARG A 182 -21.28 5.81 10.18
CA ARG A 182 -22.27 5.23 9.25
C ARG A 182 -22.49 3.73 9.53
N TYR A 183 -21.42 2.98 9.78
CA TYR A 183 -21.47 1.57 10.16
C TYR A 183 -22.26 1.35 11.45
N TYR A 184 -22.02 2.17 12.48
CA TYR A 184 -22.78 2.11 13.74
C TYR A 184 -24.26 2.42 13.55
N ARG A 185 -24.60 3.36 12.66
CA ARG A 185 -26.01 3.68 12.37
C ARG A 185 -26.77 2.49 11.81
N VAL A 186 -26.21 1.83 10.80
CA VAL A 186 -26.86 0.71 10.12
C VAL A 186 -26.86 -0.53 11.01
N THR A 187 -25.70 -0.96 11.50
CA THR A 187 -25.54 -2.26 12.18
C THR A 187 -25.84 -2.21 13.69
N GLY A 188 -25.75 -1.05 14.32
CA GLY A 188 -25.88 -0.88 15.77
C GLY A 188 -24.67 -1.34 16.57
N ARG A 189 -23.61 -1.76 15.88
CA ARG A 189 -22.38 -2.26 16.48
C ARG A 189 -21.25 -1.31 16.14
N SER A 190 -20.35 -1.07 17.09
CA SER A 190 -19.11 -0.32 16.81
C SER A 190 -18.20 -1.18 15.95
N LEU A 191 -17.63 -0.63 14.88
CA LEU A 191 -16.65 -1.34 14.08
C LEU A 191 -15.36 -1.54 14.89
N GLN A 192 -15.02 -2.80 15.18
CA GLN A 192 -13.82 -3.18 15.92
C GLN A 192 -12.79 -3.81 15.00
N PHE A 193 -11.52 -3.53 15.27
CA PHE A 193 -10.39 -4.15 14.58
C PHE A 193 -9.62 -5.06 15.54
N PRO A 194 -10.09 -6.31 15.74
CA PRO A 194 -9.42 -7.24 16.63
C PRO A 194 -7.98 -7.46 16.15
N MET A 195 -7.02 -7.45 17.08
CA MET A 195 -5.59 -7.67 16.84
C MET A 195 -4.86 -6.59 16.03
N LEU A 196 -5.52 -5.56 15.50
CA LEU A 196 -4.87 -4.55 14.65
C LEU A 196 -3.77 -3.80 15.39
N LYS A 197 -4.02 -3.35 16.63
CA LYS A 197 -3.01 -2.69 17.46
C LYS A 197 -1.78 -3.58 17.72
N ILE A 198 -2.00 -4.85 18.03
CA ILE A 198 -0.92 -5.83 18.28
C ILE A 198 -0.12 -6.04 16.99
N LEU A 199 -0.81 -6.20 15.86
CA LEU A 199 -0.21 -6.36 14.55
C LEU A 199 0.63 -5.15 14.15
N ILE A 200 0.15 -3.92 14.39
CA ILE A 200 0.90 -2.68 14.14
C ILE A 200 2.20 -2.68 14.94
N VAL A 201 2.16 -3.05 16.23
CA VAL A 201 3.36 -3.08 17.08
C VAL A 201 4.35 -4.14 16.59
N ILE A 202 3.88 -5.36 16.30
CA ILE A 202 4.72 -6.46 15.82
C ILE A 202 5.37 -6.10 14.48
N ILE A 203 4.58 -5.64 13.51
CA ILE A 203 5.09 -5.27 12.18
C ILE A 203 6.04 -4.08 12.28
N SER A 204 5.70 -3.03 13.02
CA SER A 204 6.56 -1.84 13.13
C SER A 204 7.90 -2.18 13.78
N THR A 205 7.90 -2.99 14.84
CA THR A 205 9.13 -3.47 15.50
C THR A 205 9.91 -4.40 14.57
N GLY A 206 9.21 -5.30 13.88
CA GLY A 206 9.79 -6.19 12.87
C GLY A 206 10.45 -5.43 11.73
N CYS A 207 9.86 -4.35 11.23
CA CYS A 207 10.43 -3.50 10.19
C CYS A 207 11.74 -2.82 10.61
N LEU A 208 11.84 -2.37 11.86
CA LEU A 208 13.07 -1.78 12.41
C LEU A 208 14.17 -2.85 12.56
N LEU A 209 13.83 -4.02 13.11
CA LEU A 209 14.77 -5.13 13.25
C LEU A 209 15.22 -5.67 11.89
N CYS A 210 14.29 -5.81 10.94
CA CYS A 210 14.57 -6.22 9.57
C CYS A 210 15.52 -5.24 8.87
N ALA A 211 15.35 -3.93 9.07
CA ALA A 211 16.28 -2.94 8.54
C ALA A 211 17.70 -3.12 9.11
N VAL A 212 17.83 -3.36 10.42
CA VAL A 212 19.14 -3.62 11.05
C VAL A 212 19.76 -4.91 10.50
N LEU A 213 18.99 -6.00 10.44
CA LEU A 213 19.47 -7.30 9.96
C LEU A 213 19.87 -7.25 8.47
N PHE A 214 19.07 -6.57 7.65
CA PHE A 214 19.37 -6.37 6.23
C PHE A 214 20.67 -5.60 6.04
N LEU A 215 20.84 -4.48 6.76
CA LEU A 215 22.07 -3.68 6.67
C LEU A 215 23.30 -4.40 7.21
N LEU A 216 23.15 -5.19 8.28
CA LEU A 216 24.23 -6.00 8.84
C LEU A 216 24.60 -7.13 7.87
N SER A 217 23.62 -7.75 7.23
CA SER A 217 23.83 -8.72 6.15
C SER A 217 24.62 -8.09 5.00
N LEU A 218 24.22 -6.91 4.54
CA LEU A 218 24.94 -6.18 3.49
C LEU A 218 26.38 -5.81 3.91
N ASN A 219 26.57 -5.39 5.16
CA ASN A 219 27.90 -5.09 5.69
C ASN A 219 28.84 -6.31 5.72
N LEU A 220 28.31 -7.50 6.00
CA LEU A 220 29.09 -8.74 6.01
C LEU A 220 29.34 -9.29 4.61
N LEU A 221 28.37 -9.17 3.71
CA LEU A 221 28.39 -9.80 2.39
C LEU A 221 29.09 -8.93 1.32
N LEU A 222 29.11 -7.61 1.50
CA LEU A 222 29.73 -6.68 0.54
C LEU A 222 31.00 -6.03 1.12
N GLU A 223 32.16 -6.46 0.62
CA GLU A 223 33.46 -5.83 0.91
C GLU A 223 33.43 -4.34 0.51
N GLY A 224 33.81 -3.45 1.44
CA GLY A 224 33.82 -1.99 1.22
C GLY A 224 32.64 -1.24 1.84
N PHE A 225 31.84 -1.89 2.67
CA PHE A 225 30.81 -1.22 3.47
C PHE A 225 31.38 -0.79 4.82
N ALA A 226 31.76 0.48 4.98
CA ALA A 226 32.07 1.02 6.30
C ALA A 226 30.77 1.19 7.11
N LEU A 227 30.80 0.82 8.39
CA LEU A 227 29.68 0.93 9.34
C LEU A 227 29.12 2.36 9.48
N TRP A 228 29.90 3.37 9.10
CA TRP A 228 29.45 4.76 9.12
C TRP A 228 28.44 5.07 7.99
N HIS A 229 28.62 4.49 6.80
CA HIS A 229 27.68 4.67 5.69
C HIS A 229 26.31 4.08 6.01
N THR A 230 26.26 3.09 6.90
CA THR A 230 25.03 2.38 7.31
C THR A 230 23.99 3.31 7.93
N SER A 231 24.42 4.43 8.51
CA SER A 231 23.54 5.44 9.09
C SER A 231 22.58 6.06 8.06
N ALA A 232 23.05 6.33 6.83
CA ALA A 232 22.24 6.87 5.74
C ALA A 232 21.18 5.85 5.28
N TYR A 233 21.62 4.63 5.05
CA TYR A 233 20.77 3.55 4.57
C TYR A 233 19.76 3.09 5.62
N TYR A 234 20.07 3.23 6.91
CA TYR A 234 19.15 2.89 7.99
C TYR A 234 17.83 3.64 7.91
N HIS A 235 17.87 4.96 7.72
CA HIS A 235 16.66 5.75 7.57
C HIS A 235 15.87 5.35 6.32
N ILE A 236 16.55 5.17 5.18
CA ILE A 236 15.91 4.84 3.90
C ILE A 236 15.25 3.46 3.93
N VAL A 237 15.98 2.43 4.38
CA VAL A 237 15.47 1.05 4.46
C VAL A 237 14.32 0.97 5.46
N THR A 238 14.45 1.63 6.61
CA THR A 238 13.36 1.72 7.60
C THR A 238 12.11 2.35 6.99
N MET A 239 12.27 3.45 6.25
CA MET A 239 11.16 4.09 5.55
C MET A 239 10.49 3.17 4.52
N ILE A 240 11.28 2.46 3.69
CA ILE A 240 10.75 1.52 2.70
C ILE A 240 9.91 0.44 3.38
N ASN A 241 10.46 -0.18 4.42
CA ASN A 241 9.75 -1.19 5.22
C ASN A 241 8.47 -0.63 5.84
N MET A 242 8.53 0.57 6.39
CA MET A 242 7.38 1.18 7.06
C MET A 242 6.27 1.58 6.08
N ASN A 243 6.61 1.96 4.84
CA ASN A 243 5.62 2.18 3.78
C ASN A 243 4.93 0.87 3.36
N CYS A 244 5.66 -0.25 3.28
CA CYS A 244 5.05 -1.55 3.05
C CYS A 244 4.10 -1.95 4.20
N ALA A 245 4.55 -1.77 5.44
CA ALA A 245 3.74 -2.01 6.63
C ALA A 245 2.46 -1.16 6.64
N LEU A 246 2.57 0.14 6.35
CA LEU A 246 1.44 1.06 6.27
C LEU A 246 0.40 0.55 5.27
N TRP A 247 0.83 0.15 4.07
CA TRP A 247 -0.07 -0.37 3.06
C TRP A 247 -0.81 -1.61 3.55
N TYR A 248 -0.05 -2.59 4.06
CA TYR A 248 -0.57 -3.85 4.56
C TYR A 248 -1.60 -3.63 5.67
N ILE A 249 -1.32 -2.75 6.63
CA ILE A 249 -2.21 -2.43 7.75
C ILE A 249 -3.52 -1.80 7.25
N ASN A 250 -3.46 -0.86 6.29
CA ASN A 250 -4.69 -0.25 5.74
C ASN A 250 -5.52 -1.27 4.94
N CYS A 251 -4.88 -2.09 4.09
CA CYS A 251 -5.57 -3.17 3.38
C CYS A 251 -6.21 -4.18 4.35
N ARG A 252 -5.51 -4.51 5.45
CA ARG A 252 -6.06 -5.39 6.49
C ARG A 252 -7.26 -4.78 7.20
N ALA A 253 -7.22 -3.49 7.51
CA ALA A 253 -8.35 -2.80 8.13
C ALA A 253 -9.60 -2.82 7.23
N ILE A 254 -9.44 -2.56 5.94
CA ILE A 254 -10.55 -2.65 4.97
C ILE A 254 -11.11 -4.07 4.91
N LYS A 255 -10.23 -5.08 4.88
CA LYS A 255 -10.62 -6.48 4.89
C LYS A 255 -11.44 -6.86 6.13
N GLU A 256 -11.02 -6.44 7.33
CA GLU A 256 -11.78 -6.69 8.55
C GLU A 256 -13.11 -5.91 8.57
N ALA A 257 -13.13 -4.69 8.04
CA ALA A 257 -14.36 -3.91 7.88
C ALA A 257 -15.36 -4.61 6.95
N SER A 258 -14.90 -5.14 5.81
CA SER A 258 -15.73 -5.92 4.89
C SER A 258 -16.32 -7.17 5.54
N ARG A 259 -15.49 -7.94 6.23
CA ARG A 259 -15.93 -9.16 6.94
C ARG A 259 -16.96 -8.85 8.01
N SER A 260 -16.76 -7.76 8.76
CA SER A 260 -17.70 -7.32 9.79
C SER A 260 -19.02 -6.82 9.21
N LEU A 261 -18.97 -6.15 8.05
CA LEU A 261 -20.14 -5.72 7.28
C LEU A 261 -20.93 -6.91 6.75
N ALA A 262 -20.27 -7.85 6.07
CA ALA A 262 -20.89 -9.06 5.53
C ALA A 262 -21.52 -9.93 6.64
N LYS A 263 -20.82 -10.10 7.76
CA LYS A 263 -21.34 -10.83 8.92
C LYS A 263 -22.60 -10.17 9.48
N SER A 264 -22.57 -8.85 9.69
CA SER A 264 -23.72 -8.12 10.23
C SER A 264 -24.91 -8.16 9.26
N PHE A 265 -24.64 -8.02 7.96
CA PHE A 265 -25.66 -8.13 6.91
C PHE A 265 -26.35 -9.50 6.94
N LYS A 266 -25.56 -10.58 7.01
CA LYS A 266 -26.07 -11.95 7.09
C LYS A 266 -26.90 -12.20 8.35
N GLU A 267 -26.50 -11.62 9.49
CA GLU A 267 -27.25 -11.73 10.73
C GLU A 267 -28.56 -10.95 10.69
N ASP A 268 -28.56 -9.74 10.11
CA ASP A 268 -29.76 -8.91 10.04
C ASP A 268 -30.79 -9.45 9.03
N ILE A 269 -30.36 -9.93 7.86
CA ILE A 269 -31.26 -10.54 6.86
C ILE A 269 -32.00 -11.75 7.43
N LYS A 270 -31.33 -12.56 8.26
CA LYS A 270 -31.97 -13.74 8.90
C LYS A 270 -33.11 -13.36 9.83
N ILE A 271 -33.12 -12.13 10.34
CA ILE A 271 -34.12 -11.64 11.29
C ILE A 271 -35.24 -10.93 10.52
N LYS A 272 -34.90 -10.01 9.62
CA LYS A 272 -35.84 -9.27 8.78
C LYS A 272 -35.19 -9.03 7.42
N CYS A 273 -35.78 -9.53 6.34
CA CYS A 273 -35.37 -9.21 4.98
C CYS A 273 -36.38 -8.21 4.40
N ASP A 274 -35.92 -6.98 4.16
CA ASP A 274 -36.74 -5.83 3.76
C ASP A 274 -35.89 -4.93 2.86
N ALA A 275 -36.50 -4.32 1.85
CA ALA A 275 -35.90 -3.41 0.88
C ALA A 275 -35.10 -2.29 1.57
N ALA A 276 -35.65 -1.71 2.64
CA ALA A 276 -34.98 -0.64 3.38
C ALA A 276 -33.66 -1.11 4.01
N LEU A 277 -33.62 -2.34 4.55
CA LEU A 277 -32.43 -2.93 5.13
C LEU A 277 -31.37 -3.19 4.04
N VAL A 278 -31.78 -3.81 2.93
CA VAL A 278 -30.88 -4.12 1.81
C VAL A 278 -30.28 -2.83 1.23
N SER A 279 -31.08 -1.78 1.07
CA SER A 279 -30.62 -0.47 0.60
C SER A 279 -29.59 0.17 1.56
N GLN A 280 -29.81 0.11 2.87
CA GLN A 280 -28.84 0.61 3.87
C GLN A 280 -27.50 -0.13 3.82
N TYR A 281 -27.52 -1.45 3.64
CA TYR A 281 -26.30 -2.25 3.49
C TYR A 281 -25.61 -2.03 2.14
N ARG A 282 -26.37 -1.81 1.06
CA ARG A 282 -25.85 -1.40 -0.26
C ARG A 282 -25.08 -0.09 -0.17
N TYR A 283 -25.69 0.92 0.45
CA TYR A 283 -25.05 2.20 0.75
C TYR A 283 -23.77 2.02 1.57
N LEU A 284 -23.82 1.21 2.64
CA LEU A 284 -22.66 1.02 3.51
C LEU A 284 -21.51 0.32 2.77
N TRP A 285 -21.83 -0.65 1.91
CA TRP A 285 -20.87 -1.32 1.04
C TRP A 285 -20.26 -0.35 0.02
N LEU A 286 -21.06 0.52 -0.60
CA LEU A 286 -20.56 1.55 -1.53
C LEU A 286 -19.54 2.48 -0.85
N ASN A 287 -19.81 2.92 0.38
CA ASN A 287 -18.85 3.72 1.15
C ASN A 287 -17.56 2.95 1.47
N LEU A 288 -17.65 1.65 1.73
CA LEU A 288 -16.46 0.82 1.96
C LEU A 288 -15.65 0.64 0.67
N SER A 289 -16.31 0.46 -0.46
CA SER A 289 -15.68 0.44 -1.79
C SER A 289 -14.99 1.77 -2.09
N GLU A 290 -15.64 2.90 -1.80
CA GLU A 290 -15.07 4.23 -1.93
C GLU A 290 -13.82 4.42 -1.05
N LEU A 291 -13.84 3.94 0.20
CA LEU A 291 -12.67 3.94 1.08
C LEU A 291 -11.50 3.15 0.48
N LEU A 292 -11.77 1.99 -0.13
CA LEU A 292 -10.74 1.17 -0.78
C LEU A 292 -10.15 1.84 -2.02
N GLN A 293 -10.99 2.47 -2.85
CA GLN A 293 -10.53 3.24 -4.00
C GLN A 293 -9.74 4.48 -3.56
N THR A 294 -10.20 5.16 -2.52
CA THR A 294 -9.52 6.34 -1.95
C THR A 294 -8.16 5.98 -1.35
N LEU A 295 -8.01 4.78 -0.76
CA LEU A 295 -6.69 4.28 -0.34
C LEU A 295 -5.73 4.22 -1.54
N GLY A 296 -6.16 3.63 -2.66
CA GLY A 296 -5.38 3.56 -3.89
C GLY A 296 -5.03 4.94 -4.45
N ASN A 297 -6.03 5.82 -4.54
CA ASN A 297 -5.88 7.15 -5.12
C ASN A 297 -5.07 8.12 -4.25
N ALA A 298 -5.24 8.07 -2.93
CA ALA A 298 -4.52 8.92 -1.99
C ALA A 298 -3.03 8.62 -2.05
N TYR A 299 -2.63 7.35 -2.02
CA TYR A 299 -1.21 6.96 -2.05
C TYR A 299 -0.67 6.61 -3.44
N ALA A 300 -1.40 6.92 -4.51
CA ALA A 300 -1.03 6.52 -5.87
C ALA A 300 0.41 6.90 -6.22
N ARG A 301 0.79 8.16 -5.96
CA ARG A 301 2.14 8.66 -6.25
C ARG A 301 3.23 7.92 -5.43
N THR A 302 2.97 7.68 -4.15
CA THR A 302 3.88 6.97 -3.25
C THR A 302 4.10 5.54 -3.71
N TYR A 303 3.04 4.78 -3.97
CA TYR A 303 3.19 3.37 -4.34
C TYR A 303 3.53 3.13 -5.81
N SER A 304 3.24 4.05 -6.72
CA SER A 304 3.76 3.98 -8.10
C SER A 304 5.30 4.09 -8.12
N THR A 305 5.85 5.08 -7.41
CA THR A 305 7.31 5.24 -7.30
C THR A 305 7.96 4.09 -6.54
N TYR A 306 7.31 3.61 -5.47
CA TYR A 306 7.73 2.40 -4.74
C TYR A 306 7.80 1.16 -5.65
N CYS A 307 6.78 0.93 -6.47
CA CYS A 307 6.73 -0.21 -7.38
C CYS A 307 7.86 -0.14 -8.43
N LEU A 308 8.10 1.04 -9.01
CA LEU A 308 9.20 1.26 -9.95
C LEU A 308 10.56 1.02 -9.28
N PHE A 309 10.75 1.52 -8.05
CA PHE A 309 11.97 1.29 -7.30
C PHE A 309 12.20 -0.21 -7.04
N MET A 310 11.19 -0.94 -6.59
CA MET A 310 11.32 -2.39 -6.37
C MET A 310 11.65 -3.13 -7.67
N PHE A 311 10.99 -2.80 -8.77
CA PHE A 311 11.21 -3.42 -10.07
C PHE A 311 12.66 -3.23 -10.57
N VAL A 312 13.20 -2.01 -10.47
CA VAL A 312 14.57 -1.69 -10.90
C VAL A 312 15.59 -2.43 -10.03
N ASN A 313 15.42 -2.44 -8.70
CA ASN A 313 16.35 -3.14 -7.81
C ASN A 313 16.32 -4.66 -8.03
N ILE A 314 15.14 -5.28 -8.17
CA ILE A 314 15.04 -6.71 -8.46
C ILE A 314 15.77 -7.03 -9.78
N THR A 315 15.59 -6.21 -10.82
CA THR A 315 16.22 -6.43 -12.12
C THR A 315 17.74 -6.33 -12.04
N ILE A 316 18.27 -5.26 -11.44
CA ILE A 316 19.72 -5.03 -11.36
C ILE A 316 20.38 -6.04 -10.45
N ALA A 317 19.80 -6.34 -9.28
CA ALA A 317 20.35 -7.31 -8.35
C ALA A 317 20.33 -8.73 -8.92
N THR A 318 19.24 -9.14 -9.59
CA THR A 318 19.17 -10.45 -10.26
C THR A 318 20.14 -10.53 -11.44
N TYR A 319 20.26 -9.46 -12.22
CA TYR A 319 21.24 -9.40 -13.32
C TYR A 319 22.67 -9.52 -12.79
N GLY A 320 23.02 -8.75 -11.76
CA GLY A 320 24.34 -8.80 -11.14
C GLY A 320 24.68 -10.20 -10.62
N ALA A 321 23.74 -10.85 -9.93
CA ALA A 321 23.93 -12.21 -9.44
C ALA A 321 24.11 -13.23 -10.59
N LEU A 322 23.28 -13.17 -11.63
CA LEU A 322 23.37 -14.10 -12.77
C LEU A 322 24.63 -13.85 -13.62
N SER A 323 25.00 -12.59 -13.81
CA SER A 323 26.19 -12.14 -14.54
C SER A 323 27.46 -12.77 -13.95
N GLU A 324 27.58 -12.79 -12.63
CA GLU A 324 28.73 -13.33 -11.90
C GLU A 324 28.80 -14.86 -11.96
N ILE A 325 27.64 -15.52 -11.80
CA ILE A 325 27.52 -16.99 -11.92
C ILE A 325 27.97 -17.46 -13.31
N VAL A 326 27.71 -16.67 -14.36
CA VAL A 326 28.15 -16.97 -15.73
C VAL A 326 29.67 -16.84 -15.87
N ASP A 327 30.32 -15.88 -15.21
CA ASP A 327 31.76 -15.61 -15.37
C ASP A 327 32.64 -16.57 -14.55
N HIS A 328 32.23 -16.90 -13.31
CA HIS A 328 33.04 -17.69 -12.37
C HIS A 328 32.54 -19.13 -12.17
N GLY A 329 31.39 -19.49 -12.74
CA GLY A 329 30.68 -20.75 -12.50
C GLY A 329 29.91 -20.75 -11.16
N PHE A 330 29.40 -21.91 -10.73
CA PHE A 330 28.64 -22.07 -9.46
C PHE A 330 29.48 -21.92 -8.17
N LYS A 331 30.51 -21.09 -8.16
CA LYS A 331 31.29 -20.76 -6.96
C LYS A 331 30.71 -19.51 -6.31
N LEU A 332 29.60 -19.68 -5.58
CA LEU A 332 28.89 -18.58 -4.91
C LEU A 332 29.83 -17.79 -3.99
N SER A 333 30.27 -16.62 -4.45
CA SER A 333 31.01 -15.66 -3.64
C SER A 333 30.07 -14.99 -2.62
N PHE A 334 30.61 -14.46 -1.52
CA PHE A 334 29.83 -13.72 -0.52
C PHE A 334 29.07 -12.53 -1.14
N LYS A 335 29.64 -11.91 -2.19
CA LYS A 335 29.03 -10.77 -2.89
C LYS A 335 27.77 -11.16 -3.67
N GLU A 336 27.78 -12.31 -4.35
CA GLU A 336 26.63 -12.84 -5.11
C GLU A 336 25.44 -13.15 -4.19
N ILE A 337 25.73 -13.72 -3.02
CA ILE A 337 24.72 -14.00 -2.00
C ILE A 337 24.08 -12.69 -1.52
N GLY A 338 24.86 -11.61 -1.38
CA GLY A 338 24.35 -10.27 -1.06
C GLY A 338 23.32 -9.75 -2.06
N LEU A 339 23.58 -9.91 -3.37
CA LEU A 339 22.64 -9.49 -4.42
C LEU A 339 21.38 -10.36 -4.47
N LEU A 340 21.50 -11.67 -4.24
CA LEU A 340 20.33 -12.55 -4.16
C LEU A 340 19.46 -12.22 -2.94
N VAL A 341 20.07 -11.89 -1.81
CA VAL A 341 19.35 -11.42 -0.61
C VAL A 341 18.62 -10.12 -0.90
N ASP A 342 19.24 -9.17 -1.59
CA ASP A 342 18.61 -7.91 -1.99
C ASP A 342 17.43 -8.12 -2.95
N ALA A 343 17.62 -8.92 -4.01
CA ALA A 343 16.56 -9.27 -4.95
C ALA A 343 15.39 -9.96 -4.26
N GLY A 344 15.67 -10.94 -3.38
CA GLY A 344 14.66 -11.65 -2.60
C GLY A 344 13.90 -10.73 -1.63
N TYR A 345 14.60 -9.80 -0.99
CA TYR A 345 14.00 -8.81 -0.10
C TYR A 345 13.05 -7.87 -0.86
N CYS A 346 13.50 -7.29 -1.98
CA CYS A 346 12.67 -6.42 -2.80
C CYS A 346 11.46 -7.17 -3.41
N ALA A 347 11.66 -8.41 -3.84
CA ALA A 347 10.59 -9.27 -4.36
C ALA A 347 9.54 -9.60 -3.29
N LEU A 348 9.96 -9.89 -2.06
CA LEU A 348 9.05 -10.15 -0.94
C LEU A 348 8.20 -8.92 -0.62
N LEU A 349 8.80 -7.72 -0.58
CA LEU A 349 8.08 -6.48 -0.33
C LEU A 349 7.06 -6.18 -1.44
N LEU A 350 7.43 -6.38 -2.71
CA LEU A 350 6.52 -6.23 -3.84
C LEU A 350 5.38 -7.26 -3.81
N PHE A 351 5.69 -8.51 -3.43
CA PHE A 351 4.69 -9.55 -3.23
C PHE A 351 3.67 -9.17 -2.16
N ILE A 352 4.12 -8.72 -0.98
CA ILE A 352 3.23 -8.29 0.11
C ILE A 352 2.30 -7.17 -0.37
N PHE A 353 2.85 -6.17 -1.07
CA PHE A 353 2.09 -5.04 -1.61
C PHE A 353 0.97 -5.50 -2.58
N CYS A 354 1.28 -6.34 -3.56
CA CYS A 354 0.31 -6.83 -4.53
C CYS A 354 -0.69 -7.82 -3.91
N ASP A 355 -0.24 -8.73 -3.04
CA ASP A 355 -1.08 -9.77 -2.44
C ASP A 355 -2.12 -9.20 -1.47
N CYS A 356 -1.74 -8.24 -0.62
CA CYS A 356 -2.69 -7.65 0.32
C CYS A 356 -3.75 -6.78 -0.38
N SER A 357 -3.38 -6.07 -1.45
CA SER A 357 -4.31 -5.29 -2.28
C SER A 357 -5.33 -6.17 -2.98
N HIS A 358 -4.86 -7.28 -3.56
CA HIS A 358 -5.71 -8.27 -4.20
C HIS A 358 -6.69 -8.90 -3.19
N LYS A 359 -6.19 -9.32 -2.03
CA LYS A 359 -7.02 -9.88 -0.95
C LYS A 359 -8.06 -8.87 -0.43
N ALA A 360 -7.72 -7.59 -0.32
CA ALA A 360 -8.66 -6.56 0.12
C ALA A 360 -9.78 -6.34 -0.91
N THR A 361 -9.42 -6.21 -2.19
CA THR A 361 -10.37 -6.08 -3.32
C THR A 361 -11.35 -7.26 -3.35
N LEU A 362 -10.82 -8.49 -3.26
CA LEU A 362 -11.60 -9.71 -3.32
C LEU A 362 -12.56 -9.85 -2.13
N GLU A 363 -12.12 -9.53 -0.91
CA GLU A 363 -12.97 -9.63 0.28
C GLU A 363 -14.06 -8.55 0.34
N VAL A 364 -13.85 -7.36 -0.25
CA VAL A 364 -14.91 -6.35 -0.37
C VAL A 364 -15.99 -6.80 -1.35
N ALA A 365 -15.61 -7.38 -2.50
CA ALA A 365 -16.57 -7.86 -3.49
C ALA A 365 -17.31 -9.13 -3.02
N GLN A 366 -16.56 -10.18 -2.66
CA GLN A 366 -17.13 -11.51 -2.39
C GLN A 366 -17.92 -11.57 -1.08
N GLY A 367 -17.50 -10.85 -0.03
CA GLY A 367 -18.12 -10.96 1.29
C GLY A 367 -19.62 -10.67 1.28
N VAL A 368 -20.05 -9.67 0.50
CA VAL A 368 -21.48 -9.33 0.39
C VAL A 368 -22.18 -10.16 -0.68
N GLN A 369 -21.52 -10.49 -1.80
CA GLN A 369 -22.09 -11.39 -2.81
C GLN A 369 -22.50 -12.74 -2.21
N ASP A 370 -21.63 -13.35 -1.39
CA ASP A 370 -21.94 -14.61 -0.71
C ASP A 370 -23.18 -14.51 0.16
N THR A 371 -23.42 -13.34 0.76
CA THR A 371 -24.61 -13.12 1.59
C THR A 371 -25.86 -12.92 0.74
N LEU A 372 -25.77 -12.13 -0.35
CA LEU A 372 -26.88 -11.92 -1.29
C LEU A 372 -27.34 -13.23 -1.94
N LEU A 373 -26.40 -14.10 -2.31
CA LEU A 373 -26.71 -15.40 -2.93
C LEU A 373 -27.38 -16.40 -1.96
N THR A 374 -27.30 -16.18 -0.64
CA THR A 374 -28.01 -17.03 0.34
C THR A 374 -29.49 -16.66 0.50
N ILE A 375 -29.93 -15.57 -0.10
CA ILE A 375 -31.30 -15.06 0.04
C ILE A 375 -32.22 -15.80 -0.93
N ASN A 376 -33.32 -16.37 -0.41
CA ASN A 376 -34.33 -17.01 -1.25
C ASN A 376 -35.26 -15.96 -1.87
N LEU A 377 -34.96 -15.57 -3.12
CA LEU A 377 -35.72 -14.57 -3.88
C LEU A 377 -37.22 -14.90 -4.00
N LEU A 378 -37.60 -16.18 -4.06
CA LEU A 378 -39.00 -16.60 -4.22
C LEU A 378 -39.86 -16.31 -2.98
N SER A 379 -39.23 -16.12 -1.82
CA SER A 379 -39.92 -15.91 -0.54
C SER A 379 -40.07 -14.43 -0.16
N ILE A 380 -39.67 -13.52 -1.05
CA ILE A 380 -39.47 -12.10 -0.75
C ILE A 380 -40.33 -11.24 -1.68
N ASP A 381 -40.73 -10.07 -1.19
CA ASP A 381 -41.53 -9.10 -1.92
C ASP A 381 -40.78 -8.49 -3.12
N GLN A 382 -41.55 -7.97 -4.08
CA GLN A 382 -41.01 -7.44 -5.33
C GLN A 382 -40.11 -6.20 -5.12
N GLN A 383 -40.31 -5.43 -4.05
CA GLN A 383 -39.51 -4.23 -3.77
C GLN A 383 -38.14 -4.62 -3.23
N THR A 384 -38.07 -5.60 -2.34
CA THR A 384 -36.80 -6.14 -1.84
C THR A 384 -36.03 -6.88 -2.94
N GLN A 385 -36.71 -7.62 -3.84
CA GLN A 385 -36.06 -8.21 -5.03
C GLN A 385 -35.36 -7.13 -5.89
N LYS A 386 -36.05 -6.01 -6.17
CA LYS A 386 -35.46 -4.89 -6.92
C LYS A 386 -34.24 -4.29 -6.21
N GLU A 387 -34.27 -4.13 -4.89
CA GLU A 387 -33.10 -3.63 -4.15
C GLU A 387 -31.93 -4.62 -4.14
N ILE A 388 -32.20 -5.93 -4.13
CA ILE A 388 -31.15 -6.96 -4.28
C ILE A 388 -30.51 -6.86 -5.68
N ASP A 389 -31.32 -6.73 -6.73
CA ASP A 389 -30.83 -6.55 -8.10
C ASP A 389 -29.98 -5.27 -8.22
N LEU A 390 -30.45 -4.16 -7.64
CA LEU A 390 -29.68 -2.90 -7.59
C LEU A 390 -28.37 -3.06 -6.81
N PHE A 391 -28.33 -3.90 -5.77
CA PHE A 391 -27.11 -4.18 -5.04
C PHE A 391 -26.13 -5.02 -5.88
N ILE A 392 -26.58 -6.09 -6.50
CA ILE A 392 -25.74 -6.90 -7.40
C ILE A 392 -25.19 -6.02 -8.53
N GLN A 393 -26.05 -5.22 -9.16
CA GLN A 393 -25.65 -4.28 -10.20
C GLN A 393 -24.62 -3.25 -9.68
N ALA A 394 -24.79 -2.73 -8.47
CA ALA A 394 -23.82 -1.81 -7.87
C ALA A 394 -22.45 -2.47 -7.66
N ILE A 395 -22.42 -3.77 -7.32
CA ILE A 395 -21.17 -4.53 -7.16
C ILE A 395 -20.48 -4.72 -8.52
N GLU A 396 -21.24 -5.03 -9.56
CA GLU A 396 -20.71 -5.23 -10.92
C GLU A 396 -20.24 -3.92 -11.57
N MET A 397 -21.01 -2.83 -11.41
CA MET A 397 -20.72 -1.54 -12.04
C MET A 397 -19.59 -0.78 -11.34
N ASN A 398 -19.38 -0.98 -10.04
CA ASN A 398 -18.34 -0.30 -9.25
C ASN A 398 -17.43 -1.33 -8.55
N PRO A 399 -16.60 -2.07 -9.30
CA PRO A 399 -15.73 -3.07 -8.69
C PRO A 399 -14.74 -2.36 -7.77
N ALA A 400 -14.65 -2.83 -6.52
CA ALA A 400 -13.85 -2.23 -5.46
C ALA A 400 -12.34 -2.47 -5.65
N VAL A 401 -11.80 -2.09 -6.81
CA VAL A 401 -10.42 -2.35 -7.21
C VAL A 401 -9.50 -1.26 -6.69
N VAL A 402 -8.38 -1.68 -6.07
CA VAL A 402 -7.30 -0.77 -5.72
C VAL A 402 -6.56 -0.34 -6.99
N SER A 403 -6.76 0.90 -7.41
CA SER A 403 -6.08 1.51 -8.55
C SER A 403 -5.17 2.66 -8.11
N LEU A 404 -3.99 2.78 -8.72
CA LEU A 404 -3.09 3.90 -8.51
C LEU A 404 -3.46 5.04 -9.46
N LYS A 405 -4.61 5.72 -9.23
CA LYS A 405 -5.14 6.77 -10.13
C LYS A 405 -5.25 6.34 -11.61
N GLY A 406 -5.58 5.07 -11.87
CA GLY A 406 -5.71 4.55 -13.23
C GLY A 406 -4.40 4.16 -13.92
N TYR A 407 -3.22 4.41 -13.33
CA TYR A 407 -1.95 3.98 -13.91
C TYR A 407 -1.80 2.46 -13.92
N ALA A 408 -2.20 1.81 -12.83
CA ALA A 408 -2.15 0.36 -12.69
C ALA A 408 -3.14 -0.09 -11.62
N ASN A 409 -3.71 -1.27 -11.82
CA ASN A 409 -4.48 -1.97 -10.80
C ASN A 409 -3.52 -2.80 -9.95
N VAL A 410 -3.58 -2.60 -8.63
CA VAL A 410 -2.69 -3.29 -7.69
C VAL A 410 -3.29 -4.66 -7.38
N ASN A 411 -2.88 -5.66 -8.15
CA ASN A 411 -3.33 -7.04 -8.00
C ASN A 411 -2.17 -8.02 -8.22
N ARG A 412 -2.44 -9.33 -8.10
CA ARG A 412 -1.45 -10.37 -8.39
C ARG A 412 -1.03 -10.43 -9.86
N GLU A 413 -1.83 -9.88 -10.77
CA GLU A 413 -1.46 -9.79 -12.20
C GLU A 413 -0.35 -8.76 -12.41
N LEU A 414 -0.36 -7.63 -11.70
CA LEU A 414 0.73 -6.67 -11.71
C LEU A 414 2.05 -7.33 -11.30
N LEU A 415 2.02 -8.21 -10.29
CA LEU A 415 3.19 -8.99 -9.89
C LEU A 415 3.64 -9.96 -10.99
N SER A 416 2.72 -10.75 -11.55
CA SER A 416 3.02 -11.70 -12.62
C SER A 416 3.58 -11.03 -13.87
N SER A 417 2.98 -9.90 -14.28
CA SER A 417 3.44 -9.06 -15.37
C SER A 417 4.84 -8.51 -15.09
N SER A 418 5.08 -7.97 -13.89
CA SER A 418 6.39 -7.47 -13.48
C SER A 418 7.46 -8.55 -13.54
N VAL A 419 7.21 -9.74 -12.98
CA VAL A 419 8.15 -10.88 -13.00
C VAL A 419 8.46 -11.30 -14.44
N THR A 420 7.43 -11.34 -15.30
CA THR A 420 7.60 -11.68 -16.73
C THR A 420 8.48 -10.66 -17.44
N THR A 421 8.23 -9.36 -17.21
CA THR A 421 9.03 -8.28 -17.79
C THR A 421 10.48 -8.32 -17.28
N ILE A 422 10.70 -8.57 -15.98
CA ILE A 422 12.04 -8.76 -15.40
C ILE A 422 12.75 -9.92 -16.09
N ALA A 423 12.08 -11.08 -16.21
CA ALA A 423 12.65 -12.26 -16.86
C ALA A 423 13.05 -11.98 -18.33
N ILE A 424 12.18 -11.29 -19.09
CA ILE A 424 12.49 -10.90 -20.48
C ILE A 424 13.73 -9.99 -20.53
N TYR A 425 13.79 -8.95 -19.70
CA TYR A 425 14.95 -8.06 -19.66
C TYR A 425 16.22 -8.80 -19.26
N LEU A 426 16.15 -9.69 -18.27
CA LEU A 426 17.29 -10.51 -17.83
C LEU A 426 17.79 -11.41 -18.96
N ILE A 427 16.90 -12.09 -19.68
CA ILE A 427 17.26 -12.95 -20.81
C ILE A 427 18.00 -12.13 -21.86
N VAL A 428 17.47 -10.97 -22.24
CA VAL A 428 18.09 -10.10 -23.26
C VAL A 428 19.48 -9.62 -22.80
N LEU A 429 19.61 -9.14 -21.56
CA LEU A 429 20.88 -8.66 -21.03
C LEU A 429 21.94 -9.77 -20.93
N LEU A 430 21.53 -10.98 -20.53
CA LEU A 430 22.41 -12.14 -20.48
C LEU A 430 22.85 -12.59 -21.87
N GLN A 431 21.95 -12.59 -22.86
CA GLN A 431 22.29 -12.90 -24.25
C GLN A 431 23.35 -11.94 -24.80
N PHE A 432 23.20 -10.63 -24.56
CA PHE A 432 24.21 -9.65 -24.95
C PHE A 432 25.56 -9.93 -24.29
N LYS A 433 25.57 -10.25 -22.99
CA LYS A 433 26.82 -10.58 -22.28
C LYS A 433 27.50 -11.82 -22.86
N ILE A 434 26.76 -12.92 -23.05
CA ILE A 434 27.28 -14.17 -23.61
C ILE A 434 27.84 -13.95 -25.03
N SER A 435 27.14 -13.15 -25.84
CA SER A 435 27.60 -12.80 -27.20
C SER A 435 28.93 -12.03 -27.18
N LEU A 436 29.10 -11.08 -26.26
CA LEU A 436 30.35 -10.33 -26.08
C LEU A 436 31.51 -11.23 -25.61
N ILE A 437 31.24 -12.16 -24.69
CA ILE A 437 32.23 -13.14 -24.23
C ILE A 437 32.68 -14.03 -25.41
N SER A 438 31.72 -14.56 -26.17
CA SER A 438 32.00 -15.40 -27.35
C SER A 438 32.84 -14.67 -28.41
N GLN A 439 32.55 -13.39 -28.68
CA GLN A 439 33.37 -12.56 -29.58
C GLN A 439 34.80 -12.36 -29.07
N ARG A 440 34.97 -12.15 -27.75
CA ARG A 440 36.28 -11.99 -27.13
C ARG A 440 37.11 -13.27 -27.25
N GLU A 441 36.52 -14.44 -26.99
CA GLU A 441 37.19 -15.73 -27.14
C GLU A 441 37.62 -15.98 -28.60
N LEU A 442 36.73 -15.74 -29.57
CA LEU A 442 37.03 -15.86 -31.00
C LEU A 442 38.18 -14.93 -31.44
N SER A 443 38.26 -13.72 -30.88
CA SER A 443 39.36 -12.79 -31.17
C SER A 443 40.71 -13.25 -30.60
N HIS A 444 40.72 -13.93 -29.44
CA HIS A 444 41.94 -14.47 -28.83
C HIS A 444 42.48 -15.70 -29.58
N THR A 445 41.61 -16.55 -30.13
CA THR A 445 42.02 -17.76 -30.88
C THR A 445 42.68 -17.43 -32.23
N ASN A 446 42.36 -16.28 -32.84
CA ASN A 446 42.92 -15.87 -34.13
C ASN A 446 44.32 -15.20 -34.04
N VAL A 447 44.90 -15.05 -32.85
CA VAL A 447 46.20 -14.35 -32.65
C VAL A 447 47.39 -15.31 -32.45
N VAL A 448 47.22 -16.63 -32.55
CA VAL A 448 48.36 -17.57 -32.56
C VAL A 448 48.90 -17.71 -34.00
N PRO A 449 50.09 -17.17 -34.34
CA PRO A 449 50.68 -17.40 -35.66
C PRO A 449 51.35 -18.77 -35.68
N THR A 450 50.97 -19.60 -36.63
CA THR A 450 51.67 -20.83 -37.00
C THR A 450 53.03 -20.47 -37.58
N THR A 451 54.07 -20.37 -36.74
CA THR A 451 55.47 -20.32 -37.19
C THR A 451 56.19 -21.59 -36.79
N THR A 452 56.13 -22.60 -37.66
CA THR A 452 57.16 -23.64 -37.79
C THR A 452 57.60 -23.68 -39.24
N VAL A 453 58.53 -22.79 -39.59
CA VAL A 453 59.32 -22.90 -40.83
C VAL A 453 60.59 -23.66 -40.46
N ASN A 454 60.70 -24.90 -40.96
CA ASN A 454 61.93 -25.70 -40.87
C ASN A 454 63.01 -25.10 -41.78
N PRO A 455 64.25 -24.88 -41.33
CA PRO A 455 65.36 -24.58 -42.22
C PRO A 455 65.97 -25.87 -42.78
N LEU A 456 66.15 -25.91 -44.10
CA LEU A 456 66.99 -26.87 -44.83
C LEU A 456 68.46 -26.75 -44.36
N PRO A 457 69.22 -27.86 -44.26
CA PRO A 457 70.65 -27.81 -43.98
C PRO A 457 71.46 -27.70 -45.27
N ILE A 458 72.44 -26.80 -45.31
CA ILE A 458 73.47 -26.74 -46.34
C ILE A 458 74.85 -27.02 -45.68
N THR A 459 75.47 -28.09 -46.18
CA THR A 459 76.90 -28.46 -46.27
C THR A 459 77.72 -28.79 -45.01
N ALA A 460 78.27 -30.02 -45.03
CA ALA A 460 79.69 -30.23 -45.34
C ALA A 460 79.81 -31.19 -46.52
#